data_AF-A0A399NZ78-F1
#
_entry.id   AF-A0A399NZ78-F1
#
_cell.length_a   1.000
_cell.length_b   1.000
_cell.length_c   1.000
_cell.angle_alpha   90.00
_cell.angle_beta   90.00
_cell.angle_gamma   90.00
#
_symmetry.space_group_name_H-M   'P 1'
#
loop_
_entity.id
_entity.type
_entity.pdbx_description
1 polymer ?
#
loop_
_entity_poly.entity_id
_entity_poly.type
_entity_poly.pdbx_seq_one_letter_code
_entity_poly.pdbx_strand_id
1 'polypeptide(L)'
;LGGGAVLDAATRADLASCGVVLLTVSEHAVRARIRGHDRPLVDGLDSWRRIVADREELYRSLADLTIDTSDRPLPRIAREIERFARERQP
;
A
#
# COMPACT_ATOMS: atom_id res chain seq x y z
N LEU A 1 -6.58 6.58 -0.47
CA LEU A 1 -7.48 5.67 0.28
C LEU A 1 -6.83 5.29 1.61
N GLY A 2 -7.61 5.11 2.68
CA GLY A 2 -7.09 4.53 3.92
C GLY A 2 -6.87 3.02 3.78
N GLY A 3 -5.99 2.42 4.59
CA GLY A 3 -5.63 1.00 4.46
C GLY A 3 -6.80 0.01 4.66
N GLY A 4 -7.93 0.44 5.20
CA GLY A 4 -9.14 -0.40 5.31
C GLY A 4 -10.13 -0.26 4.15
N ALA A 5 -9.96 0.73 3.26
CA ALA A 5 -11.00 1.11 2.30
C ALA A 5 -11.37 -0.02 1.33
N VAL A 6 -10.37 -0.78 0.86
CA VAL A 6 -10.58 -1.88 -0.10
C VAL A 6 -11.28 -3.10 0.48
N LEU A 7 -11.52 -3.14 1.81
CA LEU A 7 -12.32 -4.19 2.42
C LEU A 7 -13.80 -4.07 2.01
N ASP A 8 -14.26 -2.87 1.68
CA ASP A 8 -15.58 -2.63 1.08
C ASP A 8 -15.60 -3.03 -0.40
N ALA A 9 -16.59 -3.83 -0.79
CA ALA A 9 -16.79 -4.26 -2.17
C ALA A 9 -17.10 -3.11 -3.13
N ALA A 10 -17.81 -2.07 -2.67
CA ALA A 10 -18.13 -0.91 -3.49
C ALA A 10 -16.84 -0.16 -3.87
N THR A 11 -15.93 0.05 -2.90
CA THR A 11 -14.62 0.65 -3.17
C THR A 11 -13.83 -0.16 -4.19
N ARG A 12 -13.88 -1.50 -4.14
CA ARG A 12 -13.19 -2.34 -5.13
C ARG A 12 -13.79 -2.23 -6.53
N ALA A 13 -15.11 -2.11 -6.63
CA ALA A 13 -15.78 -1.93 -7.91
C ALA A 13 -15.37 -0.60 -8.56
N ASP A 14 -15.31 0.49 -7.79
CA ASP A 14 -14.86 1.79 -8.28
C ASP A 14 -13.41 1.75 -8.79
N LEU A 15 -12.54 1.01 -8.08
CA LEU A 15 -11.13 0.85 -8.44
C LEU A 15 -10.91 0.06 -9.73
N ALA A 16 -11.88 -0.74 -10.20
CA ALA A 16 -11.72 -1.55 -11.41
C ALA A 16 -11.42 -0.72 -12.68
N SER A 17 -11.81 0.55 -12.69
CA SER A 17 -11.53 1.49 -13.78
C SER A 17 -10.30 2.39 -13.54
N CYS A 18 -9.67 2.29 -12.37
CA CYS A 18 -8.53 3.11 -11.97
C CYS A 18 -7.20 2.39 -12.17
N GLY A 19 -6.11 3.15 -12.22
CA GLY A 19 -4.77 2.60 -12.01
C GLY A 19 -4.49 2.48 -10.52
N VAL A 20 -4.16 1.29 -10.03
CA VAL A 20 -3.94 1.01 -8.61
C VAL A 20 -2.47 0.70 -8.35
N VAL A 21 -1.86 1.51 -7.47
CA VAL A 21 -0.48 1.31 -7.02
C VAL A 21 -0.49 0.82 -5.57
N LEU A 22 0.08 -0.36 -5.33
CA LEU A 22 0.35 -0.91 -4.01
C LEU A 22 1.75 -0.50 -3.53
N LEU A 23 1.81 0.26 -2.43
CA LEU A 23 3.06 0.57 -1.76
C LEU A 23 3.31 -0.44 -0.64
N THR A 24 4.37 -1.23 -0.78
CA THR A 24 4.79 -2.19 0.25
C THR A 24 5.92 -1.62 1.10
N VAL A 25 6.09 -2.21 2.27
CA VAL A 25 7.17 -1.87 3.19
C VAL A 25 7.57 -3.14 3.94
N SER A 26 8.87 -3.35 4.07
CA SER A 26 9.43 -4.46 4.81
C SER A 26 9.22 -4.27 6.31
N GLU A 27 9.18 -5.39 7.02
CA GLU A 27 9.10 -5.41 8.47
C GLU A 27 10.23 -4.62 9.14
N HIS A 28 11.46 -4.72 8.60
CA HIS A 28 12.62 -4.02 9.11
C HIS A 28 12.41 -2.49 9.08
N ALA A 29 11.92 -1.96 7.96
CA ALA A 29 11.63 -0.54 7.80
C ALA A 29 10.46 -0.09 8.69
N VAL A 30 9.47 -0.95 8.91
CA VAL A 30 8.34 -0.67 9.81
C VAL A 30 8.79 -0.62 11.27
N ARG A 31 9.70 -1.50 11.70
CA ARG A 31 10.19 -1.55 13.09
C ARG A 31 10.73 -0.22 13.58
N ALA A 32 11.36 0.57 12.69
CA ALA A 32 11.87 1.91 13.00
C ALA A 32 10.76 2.97 13.14
N ARG A 33 9.58 2.73 12.54
CA ARG A 33 8.48 3.72 12.38
C ARG A 33 7.25 3.43 13.23
N ILE A 34 7.11 2.21 13.75
CA ILE A 34 5.87 1.71 14.38
C ILE A 34 5.58 2.26 15.77
N ARG A 35 6.43 3.15 16.32
CA ARG A 35 6.32 3.67 17.70
C ARG A 35 5.44 4.92 17.85
N GLY A 36 4.59 5.24 16.87
CA GLY A 36 3.72 6.43 16.89
C GLY A 36 2.27 6.11 17.32
N HIS A 37 1.62 7.05 18.00
CA HIS A 37 0.22 6.94 18.46
C HIS A 37 -0.83 7.11 17.35
N ASP A 38 -0.43 7.39 16.12
CA ASP A 38 -1.35 7.73 15.01
C ASP A 38 -1.99 6.50 14.31
N ARG A 39 -1.76 5.28 14.81
CA ARG A 39 -2.22 4.04 14.18
C ARG A 39 -3.13 3.24 15.11
N PRO A 40 -4.43 3.54 15.18
CA PRO A 40 -5.34 2.91 16.15
C PRO A 40 -5.52 1.39 15.96
N LEU A 41 -5.17 0.85 14.78
CA LEU A 41 -5.25 -0.59 14.49
C LEU A 41 -3.90 -1.32 14.56
N VAL A 42 -2.78 -0.59 14.71
CA VAL A 42 -1.43 -1.16 14.78
C VAL A 42 -0.80 -0.69 16.07
N ASP A 43 -0.88 -1.54 17.09
CA ASP A 43 -0.29 -1.32 18.42
C ASP A 43 1.19 -1.75 18.51
N GLY A 44 1.72 -2.41 17.46
CA GLY A 44 3.05 -2.97 17.45
C GLY A 44 3.32 -3.88 16.25
N LEU A 45 4.51 -4.48 16.23
CA LEU A 45 4.97 -5.25 15.06
C LEU A 45 4.10 -6.48 14.76
N ASP A 46 3.59 -7.15 15.80
CA ASP A 46 2.79 -8.36 15.61
C ASP A 46 1.38 -8.07 15.10
N SER A 47 0.74 -6.98 15.54
CA SER A 47 -0.54 -6.54 14.96
C SER A 47 -0.37 -6.06 13.52
N TRP A 48 0.75 -5.40 13.21
CA TRP A 48 1.11 -5.06 11.83
C TRP A 48 1.26 -6.30 10.95
N ARG A 49 2.03 -7.31 11.40
CA ARG A 49 2.23 -8.56 10.66
C ARG A 49 0.90 -9.24 10.36
N ARG A 50 0.01 -9.34 11.35
CA ARG A 50 -1.33 -9.91 11.18
C ARG A 50 -2.14 -9.16 10.12
N ILE A 51 -2.21 -7.83 10.23
CA ILE A 51 -2.96 -7.00 9.28
C ILE A 51 -2.41 -7.11 7.85
N VAL A 52 -1.10 -7.15 7.69
CA VAL A 52 -0.48 -7.33 6.37
C VAL A 52 -0.82 -8.70 5.80
N ALA A 53 -0.64 -9.77 6.59
CA ALA A 53 -0.94 -11.13 6.14
C ALA A 53 -2.42 -11.28 5.74
N ASP A 54 -3.35 -10.76 6.54
CA ASP A 54 -4.79 -10.86 6.29
C ASP A 54 -5.22 -10.12 5.01
N ARG A 55 -4.44 -9.14 4.54
CA ARG A 55 -4.82 -8.24 3.45
C ARG A 55 -3.91 -8.34 2.22
N GLU A 56 -2.79 -9.06 2.30
CA GLU A 56 -1.79 -9.09 1.24
C GLU A 56 -2.39 -9.57 -0.08
N GLU A 57 -3.11 -10.70 -0.05
CA GLU A 57 -3.73 -11.27 -1.24
C GLU A 57 -4.70 -10.28 -1.88
N LEU A 58 -5.55 -9.64 -1.06
CA LEU A 58 -6.52 -8.65 -1.54
C LEU A 58 -5.82 -7.45 -2.18
N TYR A 59 -4.84 -6.86 -1.50
CA TYR A 59 -4.10 -5.73 -2.06
C TYR A 59 -3.40 -6.08 -3.36
N ARG A 60 -2.76 -7.25 -3.42
CA ARG A 60 -2.05 -7.72 -4.61
C ARG A 60 -3.01 -7.97 -5.77
N SER A 61 -4.20 -8.51 -5.50
CA SER A 61 -5.22 -8.76 -6.53
C SER A 61 -5.76 -7.48 -7.19
N LEU A 62 -5.71 -6.36 -6.47
CA LEU A 62 -6.19 -5.06 -6.96
C LEU A 62 -5.10 -4.22 -7.62
N ALA A 63 -3.81 -4.56 -7.43
CA ALA A 63 -2.70 -3.71 -7.82
C ALA A 63 -2.27 -3.94 -9.27
N ASP A 64 -2.19 -2.87 -10.06
CA ASP A 64 -1.53 -2.88 -11.37
C ASP A 64 -0.01 -2.71 -11.25
N LEU A 65 0.44 -2.03 -10.19
CA LEU A 65 1.85 -1.79 -9.89
C LEU A 65 2.12 -1.97 -8.40
N THR A 66 3.20 -2.67 -8.07
CA THR A 66 3.66 -2.83 -6.69
C THR A 66 5.04 -2.21 -6.53
N ILE A 67 5.21 -1.34 -5.52
CA ILE A 67 6.47 -0.65 -5.24
C ILE A 67 6.86 -0.87 -3.78
N ASP A 68 8.02 -1.49 -3.55
CA ASP A 68 8.63 -1.53 -2.22
C ASP A 68 9.25 -0.18 -1.87
N THR A 69 8.85 0.38 -0.72
CA THR A 69 9.25 1.70 -0.23
C THR A 69 10.22 1.64 0.95
N SER A 70 10.73 0.44 1.30
CA SER A 70 11.57 0.21 2.48
C SER A 70 12.80 1.12 2.52
N ASP A 71 13.61 1.08 1.45
CA ASP A 71 14.96 1.67 1.41
C ASP A 71 15.16 2.55 0.17
N ARG A 72 14.06 3.08 -0.39
CA ARG A 72 14.08 3.87 -1.63
C ARG A 72 13.81 5.35 -1.35
N PRO A 73 14.57 6.29 -1.95
CA PRO A 73 14.27 7.71 -1.85
C PRO A 73 12.90 8.04 -2.45
N LEU A 74 12.11 8.87 -1.74
CA LEU A 74 10.78 9.33 -2.17
C LEU A 74 10.75 9.86 -3.63
N PRO A 75 11.72 10.67 -4.10
CA PRO A 75 11.71 11.16 -5.48
C PRO A 75 11.75 10.04 -6.53
N ARG A 76 12.40 8.91 -6.23
CA ARG A 76 12.47 7.76 -7.13
C ARG A 76 11.12 7.05 -7.21
N ILE A 77 10.46 6.88 -6.07
CA ILE A 77 9.11 6.30 -5.99
C ILE A 77 8.11 7.18 -6.75
N ALA A 78 8.16 8.50 -6.52
CA ALA A 78 7.28 9.46 -7.19
C ALA A 78 7.41 9.41 -8.72
N ARG A 79 8.65 9.35 -9.25
CA ARG A 79 8.89 9.22 -10.70
C ARG A 79 8.37 7.91 -11.29
N GLU A 80 8.39 6.83 -10.52
CA GLU A 80 7.87 5.53 -10.95
C GLU A 80 6.33 5.56 -11.06
N ILE A 81 5.68 6.14 -10.04
CA ILE A 81 4.22 6.36 -10.06
C ILE A 81 3.82 7.29 -11.20
N GLU A 82 4.57 8.38 -11.41
CA GLU A 82 4.32 9.33 -12.51
C GLU A 82 4.39 8.63 -13.87
N ARG A 83 5.44 7.83 -14.10
CA ARG A 83 5.61 7.08 -15.34
C ARG A 83 4.44 6.13 -15.58
N PHE A 84 4.08 5.33 -14.57
CA PHE A 84 2.94 4.43 -14.62
C PHE A 84 1.63 5.17 -14.94
N ALA A 85 1.39 6.32 -14.31
CA ALA A 85 0.20 7.12 -14.56
C ALA A 85 0.14 7.64 -16.00
N ARG A 86 1.29 8.06 -16.57
CA ARG A 86 1.38 8.52 -17.98
C ARG A 86 1.14 7.38 -18.96
N GLU A 87 1.68 6.19 -18.71
CA GLU A 87 1.52 5.01 -19.59
C GLU A 87 0.08 4.49 -19.64
N ARG A 88 -0.74 4.77 -18.60
CA ARG A 88 -2.16 4.41 -18.55
C ARG A 88 -3.11 5.47 -19.11
N GLN A 89 -2.63 6.69 -19.38
CA GLN A 89 -3.44 7.70 -20.04
C GLN A 89 -3.52 7.35 -21.55
N PRO A 90 -4.72 7.29 -22.14
CA PRO A 90 -4.89 7.04 -23.57
C PRO A 90 -4.32 8.17 -24.44
#